data_AF-A0A386WF07-F1
#
_entry.id   AF-A0A386WF07-F1
#
_cell.length_a   1.000
_cell.length_b   1.000
_cell.length_c   1.000
_cell.angle_alpha   90.00
_cell.angle_beta   90.00
_cell.angle_gamma   90.00
#
_symmetry.space_group_name_H-M   'P 1'
#
loop_
_entity.id
_entity.type
_entity.pdbx_description
1 polymer ?
#
loop_
_entity_poly.entity_id
_entity_poly.type
_entity_poly.pdbx_seq_one_letter_code
_entity_poly.pdbx_strand_id
1 'polypeptide(L)' 'MSCGHLVPLGGGKTRVRADCIAADLPASAWQRRSAGAGSKGPRFYEWAWLDDVCTDDGG' A
#
# COMPACT_ATOMS: atom_id res chain seq x y z
N MET A 1 16.91 15.17 -1.04
CA MET A 1 17.06 13.71 -0.88
C MET A 1 15.66 13.10 -0.94
N SER A 2 15.15 12.82 -2.13
CA SER A 2 13.74 12.42 -2.28
C SER A 2 13.64 10.91 -2.20
N CYS A 3 13.12 10.38 -1.09
CA CYS A 3 12.85 8.96 -0.92
C CYS A 3 11.48 8.63 -1.55
N GLY A 4 11.40 8.70 -2.87
CA GLY A 4 10.26 8.19 -3.62
C GLY A 4 10.35 6.68 -3.71
N HIS A 5 9.92 5.96 -2.66
CA HIS A 5 9.92 4.50 -2.67
C HIS A 5 8.97 3.99 -3.77
N LEU A 6 9.54 3.30 -4.75
CA LEU A 6 8.81 2.68 -5.85
C LEU A 6 8.41 1.27 -5.46
N VAL A 7 7.12 0.96 -5.55
CA VAL A 7 6.56 -0.36 -5.27
C VAL A 7 6.33 -1.08 -6.59
N PRO A 8 6.83 -2.32 -6.75
CA PRO A 8 6.49 -3.16 -7.90
C PRO A 8 5.02 -3.59 -7.81
N LEU A 9 4.29 -3.45 -8.93
CA LEU A 9 2.89 -3.86 -9.10
C LEU A 9 2.75 -4.77 -10.34
N GLY A 10 1.73 -5.63 -10.35
CA GLY A 10 1.41 -6.50 -11.49
C GLY A 10 2.51 -7.53 -11.74
N GLY A 11 2.95 -8.25 -10.72
CA GLY A 11 4.05 -9.21 -10.78
C GLY A 11 5.42 -8.56 -11.01
N GLY A 12 5.56 -7.26 -10.75
CA GLY A 12 6.78 -6.50 -10.99
C GLY A 12 6.91 -5.93 -12.41
N LYS A 13 5.86 -6.04 -13.24
CA LYS A 13 5.81 -5.46 -14.59
C LYS A 13 5.83 -3.92 -14.55
N THR A 14 5.25 -3.32 -13.50
CA THR A 14 5.17 -1.86 -13.34
C THR A 14 5.76 -1.43 -12.01
N ARG A 15 6.46 -0.29 -11.97
CA ARG A 15 6.92 0.34 -10.72
C ARG A 15 6.25 1.69 -10.55
N VAL A 16 5.47 1.84 -9.48
CA VAL A 16 4.74 3.09 -9.19
C VAL A 16 5.17 3.61 -7.82
N ARG A 17 5.18 4.93 -7.66
CA ARG A 17 5.48 5.55 -6.37
C ARG A 17 4.41 5.20 -5.34
N ALA A 18 4.83 4.85 -4.12
CA ALA A 18 3.93 4.52 -3.03
C ALA A 18 2.89 5.62 -2.75
N ASP A 19 3.28 6.89 -2.86
CA ASP A 19 2.36 8.03 -2.65
C ASP A 19 1.31 8.17 -3.75
N CYS A 20 1.64 7.87 -5.00
CA CYS A 20 0.66 7.87 -6.09
C CYS A 20 -0.34 6.73 -5.90
N ILE A 21 0.12 5.53 -5.53
CA ILE A 21 -0.76 4.39 -5.25
C ILE A 21 -1.68 4.71 -4.07
N ALA A 22 -1.13 5.29 -3.01
CA ALA A 22 -1.92 5.67 -1.85
C ALA A 22 -3.02 6.71 -2.19
N ALA A 23 -2.72 7.65 -3.09
CA ALA A 23 -3.70 8.64 -3.52
C ALA A 23 -4.81 8.05 -4.43
N ASP A 24 -4.49 6.99 -5.19
CA ASP A 24 -5.41 6.36 -6.13
C ASP A 24 -6.30 5.28 -5.48
N LEU A 25 -5.86 4.71 -4.36
CA LEU A 25 -6.59 3.66 -3.66
C LEU A 25 -7.93 4.16 -3.08
N PRO A 26 -9.04 3.42 -3.29
CA PRO A 26 -10.31 3.76 -2.70
C PRO A 26 -10.26 3.64 -1.17
N ALA A 27 -11.06 4.45 -0.48
CA ALA A 27 -11.14 4.46 0.99
C ALA A 27 -11.44 3.07 1.60
N SER A 28 -12.15 2.21 0.87
CA SER A 28 -12.46 0.83 1.29
C SER A 28 -11.24 -0.10 1.32
N ALA A 29 -10.18 0.20 0.56
CA ALA A 29 -8.95 -0.57 0.56
C ALA A 29 -8.08 -0.27 1.80
N TRP A 30 -8.31 0.88 2.46
CA TRP A 30 -7.58 1.29 3.64
C TRP A 30 -8.11 0.63 4.90
N GLN A 31 -7.19 0.06 5.67
CA GLN A 31 -7.44 -0.59 6.94
C GLN A 31 -6.71 0.19 8.02
N ARG A 32 -7.45 0.68 9.02
CA ARG A 32 -6.86 1.36 10.17
C ARG A 32 -6.48 0.33 11.23
N ARG A 33 -5.19 0.22 11.53
CA ARG A 33 -4.70 -0.63 12.62
C ARG A 33 -4.08 0.21 13.73
N SER A 34 -4.42 -0.16 14.96
CA SER A 34 -3.76 0.38 16.15
C SER A 34 -2.53 -0.48 16.44
N ALA A 35 -1.36 0.15 16.57
CA ALA A 35 -0.14 -0.50 17.04
C ALA A 35 -0.06 -0.53 18.58
N GLY A 36 -1.20 -0.35 19.26
CA GLY A 36 -1.31 -0.32 20.72
C GLY A 36 -1.08 1.06 21.33
N ALA A 37 -1.32 1.15 22.65
CA ALA A 37 -1.02 2.31 23.45
C ALA A 37 0.49 2.39 23.67
N GLY A 38 1.19 3.11 22.79
CA GLY A 38 2.60 3.40 22.99
C GLY A 38 2.81 4.39 24.14
N SER A 39 4.06 4.55 24.55
CA SER A 39 4.49 5.56 25.54
C SER A 39 4.16 7.02 25.17
N LYS A 40 3.68 7.29 23.95
CA LYS A 40 3.22 8.61 23.47
C LYS A 40 1.73 8.61 23.09
N GLY A 41 0.95 7.64 23.56
CA GLY A 41 -0.46 7.47 23.21
C GLY A 41 -0.68 6.45 22.08
N PRO A 42 -1.94 6.20 21.69
CA PRO A 42 -2.29 5.21 20.68
C PRO A 42 -1.75 5.61 19.31
N ARG A 43 -0.97 4.72 18.69
CA ARG A 43 -0.47 4.91 17.32
C ARG A 43 -1.42 4.22 16.34
N PHE A 44 -2.16 5.03 15.58
CA PHE A 44 -2.97 4.53 14.48
C PHE A 44 -2.19 4.65 13.19
N TYR A 45 -2.12 3.54 12.44
CA TYR A 45 -1.57 3.51 11.10
C TYR A 45 -2.65 3.03 10.14
N GLU A 46 -2.72 3.68 8.99
CA GLU A 46 -3.54 3.24 7.87
C GLU A 46 -2.64 2.44 6.93
N TRP A 47 -3.12 1.28 6.50
CA TRP A 47 -2.42 0.42 5.56
C TRP A 47 -3.45 -0.15 4.58
N ALA A 48 -3.05 -0.31 3.33
CA ALA A 48 -3.85 -0.98 2.32
C ALA A 48 -3.03 -2.15 1.78
N TRP A 49 -3.69 -3.26 1.49
CA TRP A 49 -3.06 -4.41 0.87
C TRP A 49 -3.36 -4.39 -0.62
N LEU A 50 -2.32 -4.53 -1.43
CA LEU A 50 -2.42 -4.64 -2.88
C LEU A 50 -2.35 -6.13 -3.20
N ASP A 51 -3.46 -6.71 -3.62
CA ASP A 51 -3.44 -8.07 -4.16
C ASP A 51 -2.91 -8.00 -5.59
N ASP A 52 -1.86 -8.77 -5.87
CA ASP A 52 -1.38 -8.95 -7.22
C ASP A 52 -2.35 -9.91 -7.90
N VAL A 53 -3.37 -9.38 -8.57
CA VAL A 53 -4.21 -10.20 -9.42
C VAL A 53 -3.29 -10.78 -10.48
N CYS A 54 -2.95 -12.06 -10.29
CA CYS A 54 -2.41 -12.90 -11.32
C CYS A 54 -3.56 -12.99 -12.33
N THR A 55 -3.61 -12.03 -13.25
CA THR A 55 -4.43 -12.19 -14.44
C THR A 55 -3.69 -13.29 -15.17
N ASP A 56 -4.13 -14.52 -14.93
CA ASP A 56 -3.77 -15.69 -15.71
C ASP A 56 -4.02 -15.31 -17.16
N ASP A 57 -2.98 -14.86 -17.85
CA ASP A 57 -2.94 -14.84 -19.31
C ASP A 57 -2.88 -16.31 -19.70
N GLY A 58 -4.04 -16.96 -19.67
CA GLY A 58 -4.23 -18.27 -20.25
C GLY A 58 -3.84 -18.22 -21.73
N GLY A 59 -2.80 -18.97 -22.08
CA GLY A 59 -2.30 -19.15 -23.43
C GLY A 59 -1.32 -20.33 -23.49
#